data_AF-A0A6G1J1S9-F1
#
_entry.id   AF-A0A6G1J1S9-F1
#
_cell.length_a   1.000
_cell.length_b   1.000
_cell.length_c   1.000
_cell.angle_alpha   90.00
_cell.angle_beta   90.00
_cell.angle_gamma   90.00
#
_symmetry.space_group_name_H-M   'P 1'
#
loop_
_entity.id
_entity.type
_entity.pdbx_description
1 polymer ?
#
loop_
_entity_poly.entity_id
_entity_poly.type
_entity_poly.pdbx_seq_one_letter_code
_entity_poly.pdbx_strand_id
1 'polypeptide(L)'
;MANKGTIPESERDKSGVVRSRNPNERQPGFAPGDPVKMVVKETWVDGKTRLVNKEFTVDARHSTLGHWQYQLRIAPNGSLWDGGKWFPERDLSPG
;
A
#
# COMPACT_ATOMS: atom_id res chain seq x y z
N MET A 1 3.33 59.84 -1.96
CA MET A 1 2.77 58.86 -1.00
C MET A 1 2.82 57.50 -1.66
N ALA A 2 3.72 56.62 -1.23
CA ALA A 2 3.90 55.27 -1.77
C ALA A 2 3.21 54.28 -0.83
N ASN A 3 2.18 53.58 -1.32
CA ASN A 3 1.53 52.54 -0.56
C ASN A 3 2.21 51.20 -0.83
N LYS A 4 2.60 50.60 0.31
CA LYS A 4 3.40 49.41 0.49
C LYS A 4 2.74 48.19 -0.16
N GLY A 5 3.55 47.36 -0.80
CA GLY A 5 3.16 46.02 -1.17
C GLY A 5 2.98 45.16 0.09
N THR A 6 1.81 44.55 0.20
CA THR A 6 1.57 43.37 1.04
C THR A 6 0.62 42.49 0.24
N ILE A 7 1.16 41.45 -0.39
CA ILE A 7 0.34 40.36 -0.95
C ILE A 7 -0.20 39.58 0.25
N PRO A 8 -1.52 39.43 0.43
CA PRO A 8 -2.06 38.63 1.51
C PRO A 8 -1.72 37.14 1.30
N GLU A 9 -1.33 36.44 2.37
CA GLU A 9 -1.03 34.99 2.43
C GLU A 9 -2.22 34.06 2.10
N SER A 10 -3.28 34.57 1.47
CA SER A 10 -4.45 33.76 1.07
C SER A 10 -4.27 33.00 -0.25
N GLU A 11 -3.12 33.12 -0.91
CA GLU A 11 -2.84 32.42 -2.19
C GLU A 11 -2.15 31.05 -2.05
N ARG A 12 -2.02 30.47 -0.84
CA ARG A 12 -1.15 29.29 -0.68
C ARG A 12 -1.79 27.91 -0.65
N ASP A 13 -3.09 27.75 -0.34
CA ASP A 13 -3.59 26.38 -0.11
C ASP A 13 -5.06 26.14 -0.47
N LYS A 14 -5.38 26.32 -1.75
CA LYS A 14 -6.52 25.62 -2.37
C LYS A 14 -6.14 25.13 -3.76
N SER A 15 -5.10 24.31 -3.84
CA SER A 15 -5.06 23.27 -4.88
C SER A 15 -6.10 22.21 -4.52
N GLY A 16 -7.38 22.60 -4.54
CA GLY A 16 -8.53 21.71 -4.55
C GLY A 16 -8.61 21.05 -5.90
N VAL A 17 -7.54 20.36 -6.32
CA VAL A 17 -7.65 19.34 -7.34
C VAL A 17 -8.37 18.20 -6.65
N VAL A 18 -9.69 18.29 -6.60
CA VAL A 18 -10.53 17.09 -6.54
C VAL A 18 -10.12 16.32 -7.78
N ARG A 19 -9.13 15.44 -7.64
CA ARG A 19 -8.79 14.46 -8.66
C ARG A 19 -10.10 13.77 -8.92
N SER A 20 -10.70 14.08 -10.08
CA SER A 20 -11.90 13.41 -10.55
C SER A 20 -11.59 11.93 -10.40
N ARG A 21 -12.32 11.24 -9.50
CA ARG A 21 -12.20 9.79 -9.36
C ARG A 21 -12.38 9.26 -10.75
N ASN A 22 -11.31 8.77 -11.36
CA ASN A 22 -11.38 8.25 -12.69
C ASN A 22 -12.35 7.06 -12.55
N PRO A 23 -13.52 7.04 -13.21
CA PRO A 23 -14.52 5.99 -12.99
C PRO A 23 -14.00 4.59 -13.37
N ASN A 24 -12.81 4.53 -13.97
CA ASN A 24 -12.08 3.33 -14.35
C ASN A 24 -10.98 2.92 -13.34
N GLU A 25 -10.80 3.62 -12.21
CA GLU A 25 -9.93 3.14 -11.14
C GLU A 25 -10.57 1.92 -10.48
N ARG A 26 -10.00 0.74 -10.79
CA ARG A 26 -10.35 -0.53 -10.13
C ARG A 26 -10.32 -0.31 -8.62
N GLN A 27 -11.35 -0.78 -7.91
CA GLN A 27 -11.35 -0.72 -6.44
C GLN A 27 -10.31 -1.68 -5.85
N PRO A 28 -9.69 -1.34 -4.71
CA PRO A 28 -8.75 -2.25 -4.05
C PRO A 28 -9.48 -3.49 -3.55
N GLY A 29 -8.91 -4.67 -3.77
CA GLY A 29 -9.43 -5.94 -3.28
C GLY A 29 -9.27 -6.13 -1.77
N PHE A 30 -8.34 -5.40 -1.13
CA PHE A 30 -8.07 -5.48 0.31
C PHE A 30 -7.93 -4.09 0.97
N ALA A 31 -8.23 -4.00 2.25
CA ALA A 31 -8.04 -2.82 3.09
C ALA A 31 -6.92 -3.05 4.13
N PRO A 32 -6.24 -1.97 4.59
CA PRO A 32 -5.37 -2.05 5.76
C PRO A 32 -6.10 -2.69 6.95
N GLY A 33 -5.48 -3.69 7.56
CA GLY A 33 -6.07 -4.51 8.62
C GLY A 33 -6.65 -5.84 8.15
N ASP A 34 -6.88 -6.04 6.85
CA ASP A 34 -7.42 -7.31 6.35
C ASP A 34 -6.38 -8.44 6.44
N PRO A 35 -6.80 -9.64 6.87
CA PRO A 35 -5.96 -10.83 6.79
C PRO A 35 -5.88 -11.32 5.34
N VAL A 36 -4.67 -11.62 4.88
CA VAL A 36 -4.40 -12.15 3.54
C VAL A 36 -3.38 -13.28 3.62
N LYS A 37 -3.41 -14.17 2.62
CA LYS A 37 -2.47 -15.27 2.42
C LYS A 37 -1.64 -15.03 1.17
N MET A 38 -0.37 -15.39 1.22
CA MET A 38 0.53 -15.36 0.07
C MET A 38 1.46 -16.58 0.08
N VAL A 39 1.74 -17.12 -1.10
CA VAL A 39 2.74 -18.18 -1.28
C VAL A 39 4.13 -17.55 -1.23
N VAL A 40 4.93 -17.91 -0.23
CA VAL A 40 6.31 -17.45 -0.07
C VAL A 40 7.30 -18.57 -0.30
N LYS A 41 8.49 -18.22 -0.81
CA LYS A 41 9.64 -19.12 -0.89
C LYS A 41 10.42 -18.99 0.41
N GLU A 42 10.46 -20.04 1.21
CA GLU A 42 11.27 -20.08 2.44
C GLU A 42 12.28 -21.22 2.36
N THR A 43 13.50 -20.95 2.81
CA THR A 43 14.54 -21.98 2.96
C THR A 43 14.31 -22.71 4.27
N TRP A 44 14.16 -24.04 4.19
CA TRP A 44 13.97 -24.90 5.35
C TRP A 44 15.30 -25.37 5.96
N VAL A 45 15.20 -26.00 7.13
CA VAL A 45 16.33 -26.55 7.90
C VAL A 45 17.18 -27.56 7.13
N ASP A 46 16.62 -28.17 6.08
CA ASP A 46 17.30 -29.10 5.18
C ASP A 46 18.06 -28.39 4.04
N GLY A 47 18.10 -27.06 4.05
CA GLY A 47 18.71 -26.22 3.01
C GLY A 47 17.88 -26.15 1.73
N LYS A 48 16.69 -26.76 1.67
CA LYS A 48 15.82 -26.74 0.50
C LYS A 48 14.85 -25.57 0.56
N THR A 49 14.59 -24.95 -0.58
CA THR A 49 13.53 -23.95 -0.71
C THR A 49 12.18 -24.63 -0.89
N ARG A 50 11.19 -24.23 -0.09
CA ARG A 50 9.81 -24.70 -0.21
C ARG A 50 8.86 -23.53 -0.41
N LEU A 51 7.75 -23.80 -1.08
CA LEU A 51 6.63 -22.88 -1.19
C LEU A 51 5.70 -23.09 0.00
N VAL A 52 5.46 -22.04 0.76
CA VAL A 52 4.64 -22.06 1.97
C VAL A 52 3.54 -21.02 1.84
N ASN A 53 2.30 -21.39 2.15
CA ASN A 53 1.23 -20.42 2.31
C ASN A 53 1.39 -19.74 3.67
N LYS A 54 1.63 -18.44 3.67
CA LYS A 54 1.85 -17.66 4.88
C LYS A 54 0.77 -16.60 5.01
N GLU A 55 0.31 -16.43 6.24
CA GLU A 55 -0.70 -15.44 6.61
C GLU A 55 -0.04 -14.11 6.98
N PHE A 56 -0.64 -13.04 6.50
CA PHE A 56 -0.20 -11.67 6.69
C PHE A 56 -1.41 -10.79 6.99
N THR A 57 -1.15 -9.59 7.49
CA THR A 57 -2.13 -8.53 7.53
C THR A 57 -1.70 -7.42 6.58
N VAL A 58 -2.65 -6.82 5.87
CA VAL A 58 -2.36 -5.63 5.05
C VAL A 58 -2.01 -4.47 5.98
N ASP A 59 -0.87 -3.84 5.74
CA ASP A 59 -0.41 -2.66 6.48
C ASP A 59 -0.77 -1.37 5.73
N ALA A 60 -0.38 -1.30 4.45
CA ALA A 60 -0.68 -0.18 3.57
C ALA A 60 -1.06 -0.67 2.17
N ARG A 61 -1.75 0.17 1.41
CA ARG A 61 -2.13 -0.08 0.01
C ARG A 61 -1.85 1.14 -0.86
N HIS A 62 -1.48 0.91 -2.11
CA HIS A 62 -1.43 1.97 -3.12
C HIS A 62 -1.72 1.40 -4.51
N SER A 63 -2.06 2.30 -5.44
CA SER A 63 -2.28 1.97 -6.83
C SER A 63 -1.09 2.48 -7.66
N THR A 64 -0.47 1.58 -8.42
CA THR A 64 0.60 1.88 -9.38
C THR A 64 0.14 1.44 -10.75
N LEU A 65 0.00 2.39 -11.69
CA LEU A 65 -0.40 2.11 -13.09
C LEU A 65 -1.71 1.29 -13.21
N GLY A 66 -2.68 1.52 -12.30
CA GLY A 66 -3.97 0.81 -12.30
C GLY A 66 -3.93 -0.57 -11.63
N HIS A 67 -2.80 -0.96 -11.05
CA HIS A 67 -2.66 -2.19 -10.27
C HIS A 67 -2.48 -1.87 -8.79
N TRP A 68 -3.26 -2.55 -7.95
CA TRP A 68 -3.10 -2.43 -6.50
C TRP A 68 -1.91 -3.25 -6.01
N GLN A 69 -1.15 -2.63 -5.13
CA GLN A 69 -0.06 -3.26 -4.41
C GLN A 69 -0.22 -2.98 -2.91
N TYR A 70 0.30 -3.89 -2.10
CA TYR A 70 0.09 -3.94 -0.67
C TYR A 70 1.40 -4.16 0.07
N GLN A 71 1.61 -3.42 1.15
CA GLN A 71 2.59 -3.74 2.17
C GLN A 71 1.95 -4.71 3.16
N LEU A 72 2.72 -5.72 3.56
CA LEU A 72 2.26 -6.79 4.42
C LEU A 72 3.00 -6.71 5.75
N ARG A 73 2.32 -7.03 6.85
CA ARG A 73 2.92 -7.24 8.16
C ARG A 73 2.65 -8.66 8.65
N ILE A 74 3.60 -9.22 9.40
CA ILE A 74 3.41 -10.52 10.06
C ILE A 74 2.72 -10.27 11.41
N ALA A 75 1.70 -11.08 11.72
CA ALA A 75 1.17 -11.13 13.08
C ALA A 75 1.93 -12.22 13.88
N PRO A 76 2.19 -12.03 15.19
CA PRO A 76 1.81 -10.90 16.05
C PRO A 76 2.89 -9.82 16.20
N ASN A 77 4.07 -9.98 15.58
CA ASN A 77 5.20 -9.07 15.77
C ASN A 77 4.98 -7.67 15.15
N GLY A 78 3.95 -7.50 14.31
CA GLY A 78 3.61 -6.23 13.67
C GLY A 78 4.70 -5.74 12.71
N SER A 79 5.69 -6.58 12.42
CA SER A 79 6.83 -6.21 11.59
C SER A 79 6.46 -6.31 10.12
N LEU A 80 6.94 -5.36 9.32
CA LEU A 80 6.76 -5.38 7.88
C LEU A 80 7.47 -6.59 7.27
N TRP A 81 6.77 -7.31 6.41
CA TRP A 81 7.29 -8.44 5.67
C TRP A 81 8.27 -7.97 4.59
N ASP A 82 9.35 -8.73 4.40
CA ASP A 82 10.38 -8.48 3.36
C ASP A 82 10.90 -7.03 3.35
N GLY A 83 11.04 -6.42 4.54
CA GLY A 83 11.50 -5.04 4.71
C GLY A 83 10.51 -3.96 4.25
N GLY A 84 9.21 -4.28 4.16
CA GLY A 84 8.19 -3.34 3.69
C GLY A 84 8.06 -3.30 2.17
N LYS A 85 8.38 -4.41 1.50
CA LYS A 85 8.16 -4.55 0.06
C LYS A 85 6.67 -4.48 -0.28
N TRP A 86 6.39 -3.97 -1.47
CA TRP A 86 5.05 -3.91 -2.05
C TRP A 86 4.78 -5.17 -2.88
N PHE A 87 3.69 -5.86 -2.57
CA PHE A 87 3.25 -7.08 -3.24
C PHE A 87 2.00 -6.80 -4.09
N PRO A 88 1.96 -7.25 -5.35
CA PRO A 88 0.80 -7.03 -6.20
C PRO A 88 -0.40 -7.83 -5.70
N GLU A 89 -1.61 -7.30 -5.90
CA GLU A 89 -2.86 -7.93 -5.46
C GLU A 89 -3.01 -9.39 -5.89
N ARG A 90 -2.54 -9.73 -7.10
CA ARG A 90 -2.66 -11.07 -7.68
C ARG A 90 -1.89 -12.15 -6.92
N ASP A 91 -0.89 -11.75 -6.12
CA ASP A 91 -0.08 -12.68 -5.32
C ASP A 91 -0.74 -12.94 -3.95
N LEU A 92 -1.84 -12.24 -3.65
CA LEU A 92 -2.57 -12.32 -2.40
C LEU A 92 -3.89 -13.05 -2.58
N SER A 93 -4.31 -13.74 -1.53
CA SER A 93 -5.62 -14.38 -1.41
C SER A 93 -6.24 -14.00 -0.07
N PRO A 94 -7.59 -14.00 0.05
CA PRO A 94 -8.25 -13.79 1.33
C PRO A 94 -7.73 -14.77 2.40
N GLY A 95 -7.45 -14.24 3.59
CA GLY A 95 -7.00 -14.99 4.77
C GLY A 95 -8.12 -15.80 5.41
#